data_AF-A0A7X9W7K0-F1
#
_entry.id   AF-A0A7X9W7K0-F1
#
_cell.length_a   1.000
_cell.length_b   1.000
_cell.length_c   1.000
_cell.angle_alpha   90.00
_cell.angle_beta   90.00
_cell.angle_gamma   90.00
#
_symmetry.space_group_name_H-M   'P 1'
#
loop_
_entity.id
_entity.type
_entity.pdbx_description
1 polymer ?
#
loop_
_entity_poly.entity_id
_entity_poly.type
_entity_poly.pdbx_seq_one_letter_code
_entity_poly.pdbx_strand_id
1 'polypeptide(L)'
;MTARVDIVTRSRKLSVMGLLLAGTALGAAGCAQQKTEGYYDPPVESTVTDAQYQGSGAGYRSVIRAPSQVQIALKPDARKPQNQASQATPAGQTTEDGQSVPEGADHTAQSSAPAPAPAAPNAAAQSLVPQPQTYMGTLPCFSPAMQCTAQRVTLTLAPNGRWRGRTAYLENDPQKGPAVTEQGCWDATDERPPRVILMDGKGNARAEFVVAANNVLRVRSIAGQTPNLNYNLTRQPDLDPIDELAKAQAPQCP
;
A
#
# COMPACT_ATOMS: atom_id res chain seq x y z
N MET A 1 45.49 -34.57 55.18
CA MET A 1 44.14 -34.65 54.58
C MET A 1 43.15 -34.71 55.72
N THR A 2 42.60 -33.56 56.09
CA THR A 2 41.94 -33.32 57.38
C THR A 2 40.44 -33.15 57.20
N ALA A 3 39.68 -34.11 57.74
CA ALA A 3 38.28 -33.94 58.12
C ALA A 3 38.18 -33.01 59.33
N ARG A 4 37.19 -32.10 59.37
CA ARG A 4 36.56 -31.65 60.62
C ARG A 4 35.13 -31.15 60.40
N VAL A 5 34.33 -31.54 61.37
CA VAL A 5 32.91 -31.32 61.62
C VAL A 5 32.74 -30.06 62.49
N ASP A 6 31.49 -29.62 62.60
CA ASP A 6 30.85 -28.79 63.65
C ASP A 6 30.92 -27.25 63.49
N ILE A 7 29.77 -26.58 63.64
CA ILE A 7 29.32 -26.06 64.95
C ILE A 7 27.91 -25.41 64.86
N VAL A 8 27.11 -25.84 65.83
CA VAL A 8 25.85 -25.38 66.42
C VAL A 8 25.71 -23.87 66.66
N THR A 9 24.53 -23.36 66.29
CA THR A 9 23.59 -22.42 66.97
C THR A 9 24.13 -21.22 67.78
N ARG A 10 23.67 -20.00 67.43
CA ARG A 10 23.40 -18.93 68.40
C ARG A 10 22.13 -18.16 68.08
N SER A 11 21.21 -18.17 69.05
CA SER A 11 20.06 -17.28 69.18
C SER A 11 20.47 -16.02 69.95
N ARG A 12 19.95 -14.84 69.57
CA ARG A 12 19.73 -13.72 70.51
C ARG A 12 18.61 -12.80 70.02
N LYS A 13 17.69 -12.56 70.95
CA LYS A 13 16.49 -11.73 70.93
C LYS A 13 16.81 -10.25 70.67
N LEU A 14 15.88 -9.50 70.06
CA LEU A 14 15.67 -8.07 70.32
C LEU A 14 14.25 -7.61 69.93
N SER A 15 13.56 -7.04 70.93
CA SER A 15 12.47 -6.05 70.96
C SER A 15 11.35 -6.11 69.92
N VAL A 16 10.06 -6.32 70.27
CA VAL A 16 9.15 -5.50 71.11
C VAL A 16 8.98 -4.05 70.60
N MET A 17 7.71 -3.68 70.41
CA MET A 17 7.11 -2.35 70.20
C MET A 17 7.07 -1.79 68.78
N GLY A 18 5.85 -1.78 68.23
CA GLY A 18 5.46 -1.08 67.01
C GLY A 18 3.95 -1.16 66.81
N LEU A 19 3.21 -0.60 67.77
CA LEU A 19 1.75 -0.49 67.84
C LEU A 19 1.16 0.19 66.59
N LEU A 20 0.00 -0.32 66.17
CA LEU A 20 -1.20 0.44 65.74
C LEU A 20 -1.02 1.62 64.76
N LEU A 21 -1.45 1.41 63.50
CA LEU A 21 -2.15 2.43 62.72
C LEU A 21 -3.33 1.80 61.99
N ALA A 22 -4.52 2.28 62.36
CA ALA A 22 -5.81 1.81 61.93
C ALA A 22 -6.22 2.34 60.55
N GLY A 23 -7.00 1.52 59.85
CA GLY A 23 -8.18 1.88 59.05
C GLY A 23 -8.21 3.18 58.25
N THR A 24 -7.97 3.06 56.95
CA THR A 24 -8.60 3.77 55.81
C THR A 24 -8.36 2.86 54.60
N ALA A 25 -9.25 2.52 53.66
CA ALA A 25 -10.52 3.07 53.24
C ALA A 25 -11.35 1.94 52.57
N LEU A 26 -12.68 2.09 52.64
CA LEU A 26 -13.65 1.40 51.79
C LEU A 26 -13.43 1.73 50.31
N GLY A 27 -13.69 0.75 49.42
CA GLY A 27 -14.10 1.03 48.04
C GLY A 27 -13.15 0.56 46.94
N ALA A 28 -13.13 -0.74 46.65
CA ALA A 28 -12.73 -1.26 45.33
C ALA A 28 -13.32 -2.67 45.07
N ALA A 29 -14.59 -2.89 45.42
CA ALA A 29 -15.34 -4.04 44.91
C ALA A 29 -16.13 -3.55 43.67
N GLY A 30 -15.57 -3.73 42.48
CA GLY A 30 -16.28 -3.42 41.24
C GLY A 30 -15.35 -3.04 40.09
N CYS A 31 -14.63 -4.01 39.52
CA CYS A 31 -14.16 -4.05 38.13
C CYS A 31 -13.44 -5.39 37.87
N ALA A 32 -14.07 -6.53 38.14
CA ALA A 32 -13.46 -7.84 37.85
C ALA A 32 -14.38 -8.81 37.07
N GLN A 33 -15.62 -8.44 36.75
CA GLN A 33 -16.54 -9.31 36.02
C GLN A 33 -17.18 -8.55 34.86
N GLN A 34 -16.43 -8.40 33.75
CA GLN A 34 -17.04 -8.02 32.47
C GLN A 34 -16.29 -8.53 31.24
N LYS A 35 -15.61 -9.68 31.36
CA LYS A 35 -15.23 -10.47 30.18
C LYS A 35 -16.06 -11.74 30.17
N THR A 36 -17.23 -11.65 29.55
CA THR A 36 -17.97 -12.84 29.15
C THR A 36 -17.13 -13.59 28.13
N GLU A 37 -16.80 -14.84 28.43
CA GLU A 37 -16.16 -15.77 27.50
C GLU A 37 -17.00 -15.85 26.21
N GLY A 38 -16.39 -15.61 25.06
CA GLY A 38 -17.08 -15.58 23.76
C GLY A 38 -17.47 -14.20 23.20
N TYR A 39 -17.13 -13.08 23.87
CA TYR A 39 -17.45 -11.73 23.37
C TYR A 39 -16.75 -11.37 22.03
N TYR A 40 -15.69 -12.09 21.66
CA TYR A 40 -15.00 -11.99 20.36
C TYR A 40 -15.03 -13.31 19.59
N ASP A 41 -16.00 -14.18 19.85
CA ASP A 41 -16.16 -15.41 19.06
C ASP A 41 -17.13 -15.10 17.91
N PRO A 42 -16.64 -14.76 16.70
CA PRO A 42 -17.53 -14.58 15.57
C PRO A 42 -18.26 -15.89 15.30
N PRO A 43 -19.56 -15.85 14.96
CA PRO A 43 -20.28 -17.07 14.61
C PRO A 43 -19.55 -17.82 13.49
N VAL A 44 -19.49 -19.14 13.60
CA VAL A 44 -18.89 -20.01 12.57
C VAL A 44 -19.47 -19.67 11.20
N GLU A 45 -18.58 -19.45 10.24
CA GLU A 45 -18.95 -19.06 8.88
C GLU A 45 -19.87 -20.12 8.26
N SER A 46 -21.04 -19.71 7.79
CA SER A 46 -21.99 -20.62 7.15
C SER A 46 -21.89 -20.49 5.63
N THR A 47 -21.47 -21.56 4.98
CA THR A 47 -21.45 -21.69 3.50
C THR A 47 -22.81 -21.46 2.86
N VAL A 48 -23.91 -21.66 3.61
CA VAL A 48 -25.27 -21.37 3.15
C VAL A 48 -25.50 -19.86 3.01
N THR A 49 -24.99 -19.05 3.94
CA THR A 49 -25.12 -17.58 3.87
C THR A 49 -24.27 -17.02 2.74
N ASP A 50 -23.05 -17.54 2.55
CA ASP A 50 -22.19 -17.14 1.43
C ASP A 50 -22.80 -17.53 0.07
N ALA A 51 -23.38 -18.73 -0.04
CA ALA A 51 -24.09 -19.16 -1.25
C ALA A 51 -25.33 -18.29 -1.56
N GLN A 52 -26.07 -17.85 -0.55
CA GLN A 52 -27.18 -16.89 -0.75
C GLN A 52 -26.67 -15.49 -1.11
N TYR A 53 -25.53 -15.07 -0.57
CA TYR A 53 -24.90 -13.77 -0.88
C TYR A 53 -24.36 -13.72 -2.31
N GLN A 54 -23.73 -14.81 -2.77
CA GLN A 54 -23.30 -14.98 -4.15
C GLN A 54 -24.49 -15.16 -5.10
N GLY A 55 -25.51 -15.94 -4.70
CA GLY A 55 -26.72 -16.20 -5.50
C GLY A 55 -27.64 -14.98 -5.67
N SER A 56 -27.61 -14.03 -4.72
CA SER A 56 -28.34 -12.76 -4.81
C SER A 56 -27.61 -11.67 -5.60
N GLY A 57 -26.39 -11.94 -6.10
CA GLY A 57 -25.61 -10.99 -6.90
C GLY A 57 -25.13 -9.76 -6.14
N ALA A 58 -25.14 -9.79 -4.81
CA ALA A 58 -24.83 -8.65 -3.94
C ALA A 58 -23.35 -8.24 -3.94
N GLY A 59 -22.45 -9.06 -4.51
CA GLY A 59 -21.02 -8.72 -4.64
C GLY A 59 -20.70 -7.68 -5.71
N TYR A 60 -21.59 -7.45 -6.69
CA TYR A 60 -21.30 -6.57 -7.83
C TYR A 60 -22.37 -5.49 -8.11
N ARG A 61 -23.46 -5.45 -7.33
CA ARG A 61 -24.50 -4.42 -7.44
C ARG A 61 -24.99 -4.08 -6.05
N SER A 62 -25.02 -2.79 -5.70
CA SER A 62 -25.79 -2.31 -4.56
C SER A 62 -27.25 -2.64 -4.82
N VAL A 63 -27.76 -3.71 -4.22
CA VAL A 63 -29.19 -3.99 -4.20
C VAL A 63 -29.82 -2.99 -3.24
N ILE A 64 -30.08 -1.79 -3.74
CA ILE A 64 -31.00 -0.84 -3.12
C ILE A 64 -32.38 -1.50 -3.18
N ARG A 65 -32.72 -2.31 -2.17
CA ARG A 65 -34.12 -2.63 -1.91
C ARG A 65 -34.73 -1.36 -1.35
N ALA A 66 -35.52 -0.68 -2.16
CA ALA A 66 -36.40 0.37 -1.67
C ALA A 66 -37.28 -0.25 -0.57
N PRO A 67 -37.30 0.30 0.66
CA PRO A 67 -38.29 -0.11 1.64
C PRO A 67 -39.66 0.12 1.00
N SER A 68 -40.51 -0.90 1.04
CA SER A 68 -41.88 -0.82 0.53
C SER A 68 -42.56 0.39 1.17
N GLN A 69 -42.67 1.48 0.43
CA GLN A 69 -43.34 2.69 0.90
C GLN A 69 -44.81 2.34 1.12
N VAL A 70 -45.27 2.51 2.35
CA VAL A 70 -46.69 2.61 2.67
C VAL A 70 -47.21 3.84 1.91
N GLN A 71 -48.03 3.62 0.88
CA GLN A 71 -48.68 4.70 0.15
C GLN A 71 -49.86 5.24 0.98
N ILE A 72 -49.67 6.37 1.65
CA ILE A 72 -50.79 7.15 2.19
C ILE A 72 -51.33 7.97 1.02
N ALA A 73 -52.51 7.63 0.52
CA ALA A 73 -53.16 8.35 -0.57
C ALA A 73 -53.55 9.77 -0.11
N LEU A 74 -52.79 10.77 -0.54
CA LEU A 74 -53.17 12.18 -0.46
C LEU A 74 -53.51 12.65 -1.88
N LYS A 75 -54.69 13.26 -2.01
CA LYS A 75 -55.33 13.71 -3.25
C LYS A 75 -54.36 14.46 -4.19
N PRO A 76 -54.38 14.19 -5.51
CA PRO A 76 -53.59 14.94 -6.47
C PRO A 76 -54.30 16.24 -6.88
N ASP A 77 -53.61 17.36 -6.73
CA ASP A 77 -53.88 18.60 -7.47
C ASP A 77 -52.96 18.67 -8.70
N ALA A 78 -53.54 19.07 -9.82
CA ALA A 78 -52.96 18.97 -11.14
C ALA A 78 -52.03 20.16 -11.49
N ARG A 79 -50.83 19.89 -12.02
CA ARG A 79 -50.26 20.67 -13.13
C ARG A 79 -49.14 19.95 -13.91
N LYS A 80 -49.24 20.12 -15.22
CA LYS A 80 -48.53 19.48 -16.35
C LYS A 80 -47.04 19.90 -16.48
N PRO A 81 -46.19 19.06 -17.11
CA PRO A 81 -44.82 19.41 -17.51
C PRO A 81 -44.77 20.08 -18.90
N GLN A 82 -43.78 20.94 -19.12
CA GLN A 82 -43.46 21.50 -20.44
C GLN A 82 -42.07 21.03 -20.89
N ASN A 83 -42.07 20.25 -21.96
CA ASN A 83 -40.95 19.94 -22.84
C ASN A 83 -40.34 21.22 -23.42
N GLN A 84 -39.03 21.19 -23.72
CA GLN A 84 -38.54 21.56 -25.06
C GLN A 84 -37.12 21.05 -25.33
N ALA A 85 -36.98 20.42 -26.49
CA ALA A 85 -35.77 19.85 -27.08
C ALA A 85 -35.04 20.84 -28.00
N SER A 86 -33.90 20.36 -28.56
CA SER A 86 -33.17 20.81 -29.78
C SER A 86 -31.97 21.74 -29.50
N GLN A 87 -30.81 21.66 -30.14
CA GLN A 87 -30.49 21.20 -31.51
C GLN A 87 -28.94 21.06 -31.67
N ALA A 88 -28.50 20.36 -32.73
CA ALA A 88 -27.11 20.05 -33.03
C ALA A 88 -26.56 20.78 -34.28
N THR A 89 -25.25 21.09 -34.24
CA THR A 89 -24.23 21.27 -35.33
C THR A 89 -24.34 22.47 -36.29
N PRO A 90 -23.20 23.08 -36.77
CA PRO A 90 -22.15 22.40 -37.55
C PRO A 90 -20.68 22.79 -37.28
N ALA A 91 -19.79 21.97 -37.86
CA ALA A 91 -18.36 22.14 -37.96
C ALA A 91 -17.95 23.21 -38.99
N GLY A 92 -16.83 23.87 -38.73
CA GLY A 92 -16.11 24.73 -39.68
C GLY A 92 -14.72 25.05 -39.13
N GLN A 93 -13.70 24.34 -39.62
CA GLN A 93 -12.30 24.74 -39.47
C GLN A 93 -11.97 25.72 -40.61
N THR A 94 -11.84 26.98 -40.24
CA THR A 94 -11.18 28.02 -41.02
C THR A 94 -10.41 28.84 -40.02
N THR A 95 -9.08 28.88 -40.15
CA THR A 95 -8.31 29.93 -39.50
C THR A 95 -8.78 31.24 -40.12
N GLU A 96 -9.11 32.21 -39.27
CA GLU A 96 -8.96 33.62 -39.62
C GLU A 96 -7.56 33.77 -40.26
N ASP A 97 -7.31 34.66 -41.17
CA ASP A 97 -6.87 35.98 -40.71
C ASP A 97 -6.73 36.88 -41.95
N GLY A 98 -7.35 36.49 -43.07
CA GLY A 98 -7.06 37.06 -44.38
C GLY A 98 -5.62 36.90 -44.85
N GLN A 99 -4.73 36.23 -44.11
CA GLN A 99 -3.29 36.22 -44.40
C GLN A 99 -2.73 34.81 -44.60
N SER A 100 -1.86 34.70 -45.61
CA SER A 100 -1.27 33.47 -46.15
C SER A 100 -0.15 32.86 -45.29
N VAL A 101 -0.11 31.52 -45.28
CA VAL A 101 0.99 30.68 -44.79
C VAL A 101 2.30 30.99 -45.56
N PRO A 102 3.44 31.20 -44.88
CA PRO A 102 4.74 31.08 -45.51
C PRO A 102 5.38 29.72 -45.21
N GLU A 103 5.67 28.99 -46.29
CA GLU A 103 6.65 27.91 -46.32
C GLU A 103 8.04 28.51 -46.62
N GLY A 104 9.06 28.12 -45.86
CA GLY A 104 10.43 28.60 -46.08
C GLY A 104 11.37 28.23 -44.96
N ALA A 105 12.00 27.07 -45.10
CA ALA A 105 13.17 26.66 -44.35
C ALA A 105 14.36 27.59 -44.63
N ASP A 106 15.15 27.91 -43.60
CA ASP A 106 16.60 27.77 -43.72
C ASP A 106 17.32 27.65 -42.37
N HIS A 107 18.40 26.87 -42.44
CA HIS A 107 19.18 26.33 -41.36
C HIS A 107 20.20 27.36 -40.85
N THR A 108 20.33 27.47 -39.52
CA THR A 108 21.58 27.51 -38.73
C THR A 108 21.36 28.34 -37.45
N ALA A 109 21.04 27.65 -36.36
CA ALA A 109 21.36 28.11 -35.02
C ALA A 109 21.70 26.89 -34.18
N GLN A 110 22.99 26.74 -33.88
CA GLN A 110 23.51 25.82 -32.88
C GLN A 110 22.85 26.16 -31.54
N SER A 111 21.80 25.43 -31.17
CA SER A 111 21.37 25.36 -29.78
C SER A 111 22.30 24.40 -29.06
N SER A 112 23.24 24.97 -28.32
CA SER A 112 23.90 24.31 -27.20
C SER A 112 22.83 23.65 -26.33
N ALA A 113 22.82 22.32 -26.32
CA ALA A 113 22.00 21.54 -25.40
C ALA A 113 22.31 22.00 -23.97
N PRO A 114 21.31 22.40 -23.16
CA PRO A 114 21.53 22.58 -21.74
C PRO A 114 21.99 21.24 -21.18
N ALA A 115 23.13 21.25 -20.48
CA ALA A 115 23.51 20.13 -19.63
C ALA A 115 22.32 19.75 -18.73
N PRO A 116 22.08 18.46 -18.45
CA PRO A 116 20.99 18.06 -17.58
C PRO A 116 21.17 18.77 -16.24
N ALA A 117 20.25 19.69 -15.93
CA ALA A 117 20.12 20.23 -14.60
C ALA A 117 19.92 19.04 -13.64
N PRO A 118 20.46 19.08 -12.41
CA PRO A 118 20.09 18.12 -11.38
C PRO A 118 18.57 18.11 -11.32
N ALA A 119 17.96 16.97 -11.60
CA ALA A 119 16.51 16.88 -11.63
C ALA A 119 16.00 17.30 -10.25
N ALA A 120 15.10 18.29 -10.24
CA ALA A 120 14.41 18.66 -9.02
C ALA A 120 13.61 17.44 -8.52
N PRO A 121 13.40 17.29 -7.21
CA PRO A 121 12.58 16.21 -6.68
C PRO A 121 11.23 16.19 -7.39
N ASN A 122 10.90 15.06 -8.01
CA ASN A 122 9.69 14.97 -8.82
C ASN A 122 8.44 15.18 -7.94
N ALA A 123 7.69 16.24 -8.24
CA ALA A 123 6.49 16.61 -7.50
C ALA A 123 5.43 15.49 -7.50
N ALA A 124 5.35 14.71 -8.58
CA ALA A 124 4.49 13.54 -8.69
C ALA A 124 4.86 12.48 -7.66
N ALA A 125 6.16 12.19 -7.53
CA ALA A 125 6.69 11.22 -6.58
C ALA A 125 6.41 11.65 -5.14
N GLN A 126 6.68 12.92 -4.82
CA GLN A 126 6.43 13.48 -3.49
C GLN A 126 4.93 13.51 -3.13
N SER A 127 4.06 13.79 -4.11
CA SER A 127 2.60 13.73 -3.90
C SER A 127 2.11 12.30 -3.72
N LEU A 128 2.72 11.32 -4.41
CA LEU A 128 2.31 9.93 -4.35
C LEU A 128 2.77 9.24 -3.05
N VAL A 129 4.03 9.45 -2.66
CA VAL A 129 4.56 8.94 -1.39
C VAL A 129 5.17 10.09 -0.57
N PRO A 130 4.35 10.81 0.21
CA PRO A 130 4.83 11.90 1.07
C PRO A 130 5.60 11.38 2.30
N GLN A 131 5.45 10.10 2.61
CA GLN A 131 6.12 9.38 3.70
C GLN A 131 6.54 8.00 3.19
N PRO A 132 7.56 7.35 3.79
CA PRO A 132 7.97 6.00 3.41
C PRO A 132 6.81 5.01 3.44
N GLN A 133 6.71 4.15 2.43
CA GLN A 133 5.62 3.18 2.27
C GLN A 133 6.17 1.83 1.84
N THR A 134 5.71 0.76 2.46
CA THR A 134 6.02 -0.61 2.06
C THR A 134 4.84 -1.23 1.33
N TYR A 135 5.13 -1.96 0.26
CA TYR A 135 4.20 -2.73 -0.54
C TYR A 135 4.68 -4.18 -0.57
N MET A 136 3.77 -5.13 -0.42
CA MET A 136 4.07 -6.55 -0.49
C MET A 136 3.11 -7.29 -1.41
N GLY A 137 3.62 -8.33 -2.06
CA GLY A 137 2.83 -9.24 -2.86
C GLY A 137 3.65 -10.45 -3.30
N THR A 138 3.03 -11.28 -4.14
CA THR A 138 3.65 -12.46 -4.71
C THR A 138 3.69 -12.32 -6.21
N LEU A 139 4.87 -12.44 -6.79
CA LEU A 139 5.10 -12.37 -8.23
C LEU A 139 5.57 -13.73 -8.74
N PRO A 140 5.26 -14.09 -10.00
CA PRO A 140 5.86 -15.26 -10.62
C PRO A 140 7.36 -15.00 -10.84
N CYS A 141 8.07 -16.07 -11.14
CA CYS A 141 9.44 -15.95 -11.60
C CYS A 141 9.45 -15.62 -13.09
N PHE A 142 9.97 -14.44 -13.44
CA PHE A 142 9.85 -13.88 -14.80
C PHE A 142 10.84 -14.48 -15.80
N SER A 143 11.78 -15.32 -15.36
CA SER A 143 12.63 -16.08 -16.26
C SER A 143 12.63 -17.57 -15.90
N PRO A 144 12.64 -18.48 -16.90
CA PRO A 144 12.77 -19.92 -16.66
C PRO A 144 14.07 -20.28 -15.91
N ALA A 145 15.10 -19.42 -15.99
CA ALA A 145 16.37 -19.61 -15.32
C ALA A 145 16.29 -19.45 -13.79
N MET A 146 15.28 -18.76 -13.26
CA MET A 146 15.12 -18.62 -11.80
C MET A 146 14.47 -19.84 -11.14
N GLN A 147 14.01 -20.83 -11.92
CA GLN A 147 13.53 -22.14 -11.46
C GLN A 147 12.58 -22.12 -10.24
N CYS A 148 11.72 -21.10 -10.15
CA CYS A 148 10.74 -20.98 -9.07
C CYS A 148 9.33 -20.76 -9.60
N THR A 149 8.34 -21.19 -8.82
CA THR A 149 6.93 -21.02 -9.20
C THR A 149 6.48 -19.58 -8.96
N ALA A 150 6.83 -19.06 -7.79
CA ALA A 150 6.54 -17.70 -7.37
C ALA A 150 7.50 -17.26 -6.26
N GLN A 151 7.56 -15.96 -6.04
CA GLN A 151 8.42 -15.31 -5.07
C GLN A 151 7.65 -14.20 -4.35
N ARG A 152 7.90 -14.06 -3.06
CA ARG A 152 7.40 -12.94 -2.27
C ARG A 152 8.29 -11.74 -2.51
N VAL A 153 7.65 -10.61 -2.81
CA VAL A 153 8.32 -9.33 -3.07
C VAL A 153 7.86 -8.33 -2.01
N THR A 154 8.84 -7.68 -1.40
CA THR A 154 8.67 -6.52 -0.53
C THR A 154 9.33 -5.34 -1.21
N LEU A 155 8.60 -4.24 -1.38
CA LEU A 155 9.08 -3.01 -1.99
C LEU A 155 8.81 -1.84 -1.05
N THR A 156 9.84 -1.12 -0.64
CA THR A 156 9.72 0.08 0.17
C THR A 156 10.13 1.30 -0.66
N LEU A 157 9.21 2.25 -0.81
CA LEU A 157 9.42 3.53 -1.49
C LEU A 157 9.61 4.62 -0.44
N ALA A 158 10.64 5.44 -0.59
CA ALA A 158 10.89 6.59 0.28
C ALA A 158 10.68 7.91 -0.49
N PRO A 159 10.21 8.98 0.19
CA PRO A 159 9.92 10.29 -0.44
C PRO A 159 11.16 10.94 -1.08
N ASN A 160 12.36 10.55 -0.67
CA ASN A 160 13.62 11.04 -1.24
C ASN A 160 14.00 10.37 -2.57
N GLY A 161 13.04 9.79 -3.30
CA GLY A 161 13.27 9.11 -4.58
C GLY A 161 14.04 7.79 -4.47
N ARG A 162 14.32 7.27 -3.27
CA ARG A 162 15.00 5.97 -3.11
C ARG A 162 14.00 4.84 -2.90
N TRP A 163 14.28 3.68 -3.48
CA TRP A 163 13.55 2.46 -3.18
C TRP A 163 14.48 1.37 -2.67
N ARG A 164 13.90 0.45 -1.91
CA ARG A 164 14.54 -0.78 -1.45
C ARG A 164 13.60 -1.94 -1.71
N GLY A 165 14.13 -3.07 -2.16
CA GLY A 165 13.36 -4.26 -2.45
C GLY A 165 14.00 -5.50 -1.85
N ARG A 166 13.16 -6.44 -1.44
CA ARG A 166 13.55 -7.80 -1.06
C ARG A 166 12.68 -8.77 -1.83
N THR A 167 13.32 -9.72 -2.47
CA THR A 167 12.66 -10.80 -3.19
C THR A 167 13.11 -12.13 -2.62
N ALA A 168 12.17 -12.95 -2.18
CA ALA A 168 12.45 -14.25 -1.57
C ALA A 168 11.57 -15.34 -2.18
N TYR A 169 12.15 -16.50 -2.42
CA TYR A 169 11.40 -17.70 -2.80
C TYR A 169 10.35 -18.04 -1.74
N LEU A 170 9.23 -18.63 -2.17
CA LEU A 170 8.22 -19.15 -1.25
C LEU A 170 8.81 -20.29 -0.40
N GLU A 171 8.28 -20.47 0.81
CA GLU A 171 8.85 -21.40 1.79
C GLU A 171 8.86 -22.86 1.32
N ASN A 172 7.91 -23.23 0.47
CA ASN A 172 7.75 -24.58 -0.07
C ASN A 172 8.46 -24.78 -1.42
N ASP A 173 9.28 -23.82 -1.88
CA ASP A 173 9.99 -23.94 -3.14
C ASP A 173 11.22 -24.87 -3.00
N PRO A 174 11.31 -25.95 -3.80
CA PRO A 174 12.38 -26.95 -3.67
C PRO A 174 13.77 -26.40 -4.04
N GLN A 175 13.85 -25.25 -4.73
CA GLN A 175 15.11 -24.60 -5.10
C GLN A 175 15.27 -23.23 -4.44
N LYS A 176 14.81 -23.11 -3.19
CA LYS A 176 14.94 -21.91 -2.36
C LYS A 176 16.41 -21.46 -2.22
N GLY A 177 16.76 -20.39 -2.94
CA GLY A 177 17.97 -19.61 -2.71
C GLY A 177 17.80 -18.57 -1.58
N PRO A 178 18.89 -17.86 -1.21
CA PRO A 178 18.80 -16.73 -0.30
C PRO A 178 17.93 -15.62 -0.89
N ALA A 179 17.31 -14.81 -0.02
CA ALA A 179 16.59 -13.63 -0.46
C ALA A 179 17.54 -12.65 -1.16
N VAL A 180 17.10 -12.09 -2.27
CA VAL A 180 17.83 -11.08 -3.03
C VAL A 180 17.34 -9.71 -2.59
N THR A 181 18.25 -8.84 -2.17
CA THR A 181 17.95 -7.46 -1.79
C THR A 181 18.55 -6.49 -2.78
N GLU A 182 17.78 -5.45 -3.12
CA GLU A 182 18.14 -4.48 -4.14
C GLU A 182 17.72 -3.07 -3.72
N GLN A 183 18.41 -2.06 -4.23
CA GLN A 183 18.05 -0.67 -4.04
C GLN A 183 18.40 0.16 -5.26
N GLY A 184 17.74 1.30 -5.40
CA GLY A 184 17.96 2.23 -6.49
C GLY A 184 17.12 3.49 -6.34
N CYS A 185 16.89 4.15 -7.45
CA CYS A 185 16.05 5.34 -7.52
C CYS A 185 14.69 5.00 -8.11
N TRP A 186 13.65 5.68 -7.68
CA TRP A 186 12.32 5.55 -8.25
C TRP A 186 11.76 6.92 -8.56
N ASP A 187 10.86 6.94 -9.51
CA ASP A 187 10.15 8.14 -9.89
C ASP A 187 8.69 7.86 -10.20
N ALA A 188 7.86 8.90 -10.24
CA ALA A 188 6.46 8.81 -10.63
C ALA A 188 6.13 9.70 -11.83
N THR A 189 5.25 9.22 -12.71
CA THR A 189 4.74 10.01 -13.84
C THR A 189 3.55 10.86 -13.41
N ASP A 190 3.35 12.02 -14.04
CA ASP A 190 2.16 12.86 -13.90
C ASP A 190 0.90 12.32 -14.64
N GLU A 191 0.98 11.13 -15.23
CA GLU A 191 -0.14 10.46 -15.90
C GLU A 191 -1.29 10.15 -14.93
N ARG A 192 -2.51 9.95 -15.46
CA ARG A 192 -3.69 9.52 -14.70
C ARG A 192 -4.21 8.19 -15.25
N PRO A 193 -4.00 7.03 -14.57
CA PRO A 193 -3.37 6.87 -13.26
C PRO A 193 -1.83 7.04 -13.28
N PRO A 194 -1.21 7.52 -12.19
CA PRO A 194 0.24 7.64 -12.10
C PRO A 194 0.94 6.29 -12.23
N ARG A 195 2.14 6.30 -12.78
CA ARG A 195 3.04 5.14 -12.83
C ARG A 195 4.22 5.37 -11.91
N VAL A 196 4.69 4.30 -11.29
CA VAL A 196 5.93 4.25 -10.50
C VAL A 196 6.96 3.49 -11.32
N ILE A 197 8.09 4.13 -11.59
CA ILE A 197 9.20 3.57 -12.34
C ILE A 197 10.34 3.33 -11.36
N LEU A 198 10.78 2.08 -11.22
CA LEU A 198 11.97 1.72 -10.45
C LEU A 198 13.18 1.66 -11.36
N MET A 199 14.27 2.26 -10.94
CA MET A 199 15.56 2.26 -11.60
C MET A 199 16.61 1.63 -10.69
N ASP A 200 17.57 0.90 -11.26
CA ASP A 200 18.71 0.41 -10.49
C ASP A 200 19.71 1.54 -10.16
N GLY A 201 20.77 1.21 -9.41
CA GLY A 201 21.84 2.18 -9.09
C GLY A 201 22.63 2.70 -10.29
N LYS A 202 22.40 2.18 -11.51
CA LYS A 202 22.98 2.66 -12.77
C LYS A 202 21.98 3.49 -13.60
N GLY A 203 20.74 3.64 -13.12
CA GLY A 203 19.68 4.37 -13.81
C GLY A 203 18.88 3.53 -14.82
N ASN A 204 19.08 2.21 -14.91
CA ASN A 204 18.29 1.38 -15.82
C ASN A 204 16.94 1.06 -15.21
N ALA A 205 15.87 1.12 -16.01
CA ALA A 205 14.53 0.71 -15.58
C ALA A 205 14.50 -0.78 -15.20
N ARG A 206 14.09 -1.04 -13.96
CA ARG A 206 14.00 -2.38 -13.34
C ARG A 206 12.58 -2.92 -13.38
N ALA A 207 11.64 -2.09 -12.97
CA ALA A 207 10.24 -2.48 -12.92
C ALA A 207 9.37 -1.24 -13.01
N GLU A 208 8.15 -1.45 -13.44
CA GLU A 208 7.17 -0.42 -13.55
C GLU A 208 5.82 -0.87 -13.03
N PHE A 209 5.18 0.04 -12.30
CA PHE A 209 3.88 -0.18 -11.70
C PHE A 209 2.91 0.91 -12.11
N VAL A 210 1.65 0.57 -12.24
CA VAL A 210 0.55 1.53 -12.28
C VAL A 210 -0.04 1.62 -10.87
N VAL A 211 -0.21 2.85 -10.38
CA VAL A 211 -0.89 3.11 -9.11
C VAL A 211 -2.38 2.86 -9.33
N ALA A 212 -2.84 1.70 -8.86
CA ALA A 212 -4.25 1.35 -8.86
C ALA A 212 -4.95 1.94 -7.62
N ALA A 213 -6.28 1.88 -7.61
CA ALA A 213 -7.07 2.31 -6.45
C ALA A 213 -6.69 1.51 -5.18
N ASN A 214 -7.01 2.07 -4.02
CA ASN A 214 -6.88 1.42 -2.71
C ASN A 214 -5.44 1.06 -2.31
N ASN A 215 -4.47 1.91 -2.65
CA ASN A 215 -3.06 1.72 -2.30
C ASN A 215 -2.46 0.41 -2.84
N VAL A 216 -2.78 0.11 -4.10
CA VAL A 216 -2.26 -1.07 -4.80
C VAL A 216 -1.35 -0.63 -5.93
N LEU A 217 -0.13 -1.18 -5.96
CA LEU A 217 0.76 -1.07 -7.12
C LEU A 217 0.55 -2.30 -7.99
N ARG A 218 0.04 -2.09 -9.20
CA ARG A 218 -0.12 -3.16 -10.19
C ARG A 218 1.09 -3.20 -11.09
N VAL A 219 1.69 -4.37 -11.25
CA VAL A 219 2.82 -4.57 -12.14
C VAL A 219 2.40 -4.29 -13.58
N ARG A 220 3.13 -3.38 -14.23
CA ARG A 220 3.02 -3.08 -15.66
C ARG A 220 4.11 -3.81 -16.44
N SER A 221 5.36 -3.69 -15.99
CA SER A 221 6.49 -4.38 -16.60
C SER A 221 7.59 -4.67 -15.59
N ILE A 222 8.38 -5.72 -15.82
CA ILE A 222 9.56 -6.07 -15.04
C ILE A 222 10.67 -6.42 -16.03
N ALA A 223 11.82 -5.75 -15.91
CA ALA A 223 12.94 -5.83 -16.83
C ALA A 223 12.53 -5.66 -18.32
N GLY A 224 11.56 -4.77 -18.58
CA GLY A 224 11.01 -4.53 -19.92
C GLY A 224 9.99 -5.57 -20.42
N GLN A 225 9.76 -6.66 -19.68
CA GLN A 225 8.76 -7.66 -20.02
C GLN A 225 7.42 -7.34 -19.35
N THR A 226 6.34 -7.38 -20.12
CA THR A 226 4.98 -7.18 -19.61
C THR A 226 4.38 -8.53 -19.22
N PRO A 227 3.98 -8.74 -17.96
CA PRO A 227 3.33 -9.99 -17.57
C PRO A 227 1.95 -10.13 -18.22
N ASN A 228 1.55 -11.36 -18.55
CA ASN A 228 0.24 -11.64 -19.16
C ASN A 228 -0.93 -11.53 -18.17
N LEU A 229 -0.67 -11.65 -16.88
CA LEU A 229 -1.66 -11.57 -15.80
C LEU A 229 -1.43 -10.31 -14.95
N ASN A 230 -2.49 -9.88 -14.28
CA ASN A 230 -2.42 -8.75 -13.34
C ASN A 230 -1.81 -9.22 -12.02
N TYR A 231 -0.64 -8.68 -11.69
CA TYR A 231 0.02 -8.89 -10.40
C TYR A 231 0.02 -7.61 -9.60
N ASN A 232 -0.29 -7.71 -8.31
CA ASN A 232 -0.51 -6.56 -7.43
C ASN A 232 0.40 -6.66 -6.20
N LEU A 233 0.96 -5.52 -5.81
CA LEU A 233 1.57 -5.30 -4.51
C LEU A 233 0.66 -4.39 -3.70
N THR A 234 0.35 -4.82 -2.48
CA THR A 234 -0.57 -4.11 -1.59
C THR A 234 0.22 -3.37 -0.53
N ARG A 235 -0.18 -2.14 -0.23
CA ARG A 235 0.46 -1.37 0.83
C ARG A 235 0.30 -2.06 2.17
N GLN A 236 1.40 -2.18 2.90
CA GLN A 236 1.44 -2.72 4.24
C GLN A 236 1.23 -1.60 5.26
N PRO A 237 0.63 -1.89 6.43
CA PRO A 237 0.51 -0.93 7.52
C PRO A 237 1.88 -0.61 8.14
N ASP A 238 2.73 -1.63 8.24
CA ASP A 238 4.07 -1.53 8.79
C ASP A 238 5.11 -1.22 7.72
N LEU A 239 6.14 -0.47 8.12
CA LEU A 239 7.28 -0.15 7.28
C LEU A 239 8.35 -1.24 7.41
N ASP A 240 8.73 -1.87 6.30
CA ASP A 240 9.92 -2.74 6.23
C ASP A 240 11.12 -1.90 5.77
N PRO A 241 12.08 -1.58 6.65
CA PRO A 241 13.25 -0.79 6.29
C PRO A 241 14.23 -1.56 5.39
N ILE A 242 14.12 -2.89 5.30
CA ILE A 242 15.07 -3.78 4.61
C ILE A 242 16.51 -3.55 5.13
N ASP A 243 16.72 -3.93 6.39
CA ASP A 243 17.97 -3.70 7.14
C ASP A 243 19.20 -4.36 6.53
N GLU A 244 19.03 -5.39 5.69
CA GLU A 244 20.13 -6.04 4.96
C GLU A 244 20.87 -5.05 4.05
N LEU A 245 20.18 -4.00 3.61
CA LEU A 245 20.76 -2.95 2.78
C LEU A 245 21.33 -1.79 3.62
N ALA A 246 21.23 -1.78 4.95
CA ALA A 246 21.61 -0.64 5.80
C ALA A 246 23.10 -0.24 5.66
N LYS A 247 23.95 -1.22 5.32
CA LYS A 247 25.39 -1.01 5.09
C LYS A 247 25.74 -0.77 3.62
N ALA A 248 24.78 -0.94 2.71
CA ALA A 248 25.01 -0.75 1.28
C ALA A 248 25.04 0.74 0.95
N GLN A 249 25.94 1.15 0.06
CA GLN A 249 26.04 2.54 -0.39
C GLN A 249 24.71 3.00 -0.99
N ALA A 250 24.12 4.04 -0.40
CA ALA A 250 22.85 4.57 -0.87
C ALA A 250 23.02 5.18 -2.28
N PRO A 251 22.08 4.91 -3.20
CA PRO A 251 22.08 5.55 -4.51
C PRO A 251 21.81 7.06 -4.36
N GLN A 252 22.46 7.86 -5.20
CA GLN A 252 22.15 9.27 -5.34
C GLN A 252 20.99 9.41 -6.32
N CYS A 253 19.83 9.76 -5.79
CA CYS A 253 18.64 9.98 -6.60
C CYS A 253 18.45 11.48 -6.82
N PRO A 254 17.97 11.87 -8.02
CA PRO A 254 17.65 13.26 -8.32
C PRO A 254 16.57 13.82 -7.39
#